data_AF-A0A9D4FG90-F1
#
_entry.id   AF-A0A9D4FG90-F1
#
_cell.length_a   1.000
_cell.length_b   1.000
_cell.length_c   1.000
_cell.angle_alpha   90.00
_cell.angle_beta   90.00
_cell.angle_gamma   90.00
#
_symmetry.space_group_name_H-M   'P 1'
#
loop_
_entity.id
_entity.type
_entity.pdbx_description
1 polymer ?
#
loop_
_entity_poly.entity_id
_entity_poly.type
_entity_poly.pdbx_seq_one_letter_code
_entity_poly.pdbx_strand_id
1 'polypeptide(L)' 'MPVPSARHDMRFIPYHCKINAYQHSFFPRVIVPWNRLPDQVIQLDTVDSFKAALQPVAVV' A
#
# COMPACT_ATOMS: atom_id res chain seq x y z
N MET A 1 18.31 1.92 10.96
CA MET A 1 17.26 2.90 11.36
C MET A 1 15.90 2.29 11.03
N PRO A 2 14.98 2.10 11.98
CA PRO A 2 13.62 1.73 11.64
C PRO A 2 12.96 2.96 10.99
N VAL A 3 12.55 2.82 9.73
CA VAL A 3 11.71 3.83 9.06
C VAL A 3 10.45 4.02 9.92
N PRO A 4 10.10 5.25 10.33
CA PRO A 4 8.85 5.49 11.03
C PRO A 4 7.75 4.96 10.14
N SER A 5 6.93 4.04 10.67
CA SER A 5 5.77 3.56 9.94
C SER A 5 4.84 4.74 9.75
N ALA A 6 4.93 5.40 8.60
CA ALA A 6 4.00 6.44 8.18
C ALA A 6 2.62 5.78 8.13
N ARG A 7 1.82 6.03 9.17
CA ARG A 7 0.49 5.46 9.35
C ARG A 7 -0.49 6.53 8.88
N HIS A 8 -0.85 6.49 7.61
CA HIS A 8 -1.87 7.38 7.06
C HIS A 8 -3.28 7.03 7.58
N ASP A 9 -4.21 7.98 7.51
CA ASP A 9 -5.57 7.79 8.00
C ASP A 9 -6.45 6.94 7.07
N MET A 10 -6.08 6.83 5.78
CA MET A 10 -6.84 6.09 4.76
C MET A 10 -6.57 4.57 4.74
N ARG A 11 -6.29 3.95 5.89
CA ARG A 11 -5.97 2.52 5.96
C ARG A 11 -7.21 1.64 5.94
N PHE A 12 -7.10 0.46 5.33
CA PHE A 12 -8.13 -0.58 5.40
C PHE A 12 -7.83 -1.57 6.53
N ILE A 13 -8.88 -2.18 7.08
CA ILE A 13 -8.72 -3.29 8.05
C ILE A 13 -8.28 -4.54 7.27
N PRO A 14 -7.15 -5.17 7.61
CA PRO A 14 -6.74 -6.42 6.99
C PRO A 14 -7.75 -7.53 7.29
N TYR A 15 -8.26 -8.18 6.23
CA TYR A 15 -9.12 -9.34 6.38
C TYR A 15 -8.28 -10.60 6.62
N HIS A 16 -8.71 -11.40 7.59
CA HIS A 16 -8.12 -12.71 7.84
C HIS A 16 -9.10 -13.80 7.43
N CYS A 17 -8.63 -14.70 6.57
CA CYS A 17 -9.35 -15.90 6.16
C CYS A 17 -8.37 -17.07 6.18
N LYS A 18 -8.86 -18.30 6.33
CA LYS A 18 -8.03 -19.52 6.21
C LYS A 18 -8.00 -20.09 4.78
N ILE A 19 -8.82 -19.56 3.89
CA ILE A 19 -8.93 -20.02 2.50
C ILE A 19 -7.87 -19.31 1.66
N ASN A 20 -6.90 -20.07 1.13
CA ASN A 20 -5.81 -19.54 0.30
C ASN A 20 -6.34 -18.74 -0.91
N ALA A 21 -7.38 -19.24 -1.60
CA ALA A 21 -7.97 -18.54 -2.73
C ALA A 21 -8.47 -17.13 -2.35
N TYR A 22 -9.05 -16.99 -1.14
CA TYR A 22 -9.48 -15.69 -0.64
C TYR A 22 -8.28 -14.83 -0.25
N GLN A 23 -7.33 -15.36 0.54
CA GLN A 23 -6.12 -14.64 0.96
C GLN A 23 -5.30 -14.07 -0.22
N HIS A 24 -5.27 -14.79 -1.34
CA HIS A 24 -4.53 -14.40 -2.54
C HIS A 24 -5.37 -13.68 -3.59
N SER A 25 -6.67 -13.44 -3.32
CA SER A 25 -7.49 -12.61 -4.18
C SER A 25 -7.00 -11.15 -4.15
N PHE A 26 -7.30 -10.40 -5.20
CA PHE A 26 -6.76 -9.05 -5.42
C PHE A 26 -6.96 -8.15 -4.19
N PHE A 27 -8.19 -8.06 -3.70
CA PHE A 27 -8.56 -7.15 -2.62
C PHE A 27 -7.77 -7.34 -1.30
N PRO A 28 -7.80 -8.51 -0.63
CA PRO A 28 -7.04 -8.70 0.61
C PRO A 28 -5.53 -8.61 0.40
N ARG A 29 -5.02 -8.96 -0.78
CA ARG A 29 -3.60 -8.86 -1.10
C ARG A 29 -3.13 -7.41 -1.22
N VAL A 30 -3.97 -6.49 -1.70
CA VAL A 30 -3.57 -5.07 -1.88
C VAL A 30 -3.68 -4.23 -0.61
N ILE A 31 -4.42 -4.68 0.41
CA ILE A 31 -4.58 -3.94 1.69
C ILE A 31 -3.22 -3.74 2.39
N VAL A 32 -2.39 -4.80 2.44
CA VAL A 32 -1.10 -4.74 3.12
C VAL A 32 -0.14 -3.73 2.48
N PRO A 33 0.12 -3.76 1.16
CA PRO A 33 0.98 -2.75 0.53
C PRO A 33 0.36 -1.35 0.60
N TRP A 34 -0.97 -1.20 0.44
CA TRP A 34 -1.64 0.09 0.60
C TRP A 34 -1.40 0.71 1.98
N ASN A 35 -1.64 -0.05 3.05
CA ASN A 35 -1.46 0.41 4.43
C ASN A 35 0.00 0.75 4.81
N ARG A 36 0.96 0.38 3.96
CA ARG A 36 2.40 0.66 4.14
C ARG A 36 2.85 1.88 3.33
N LEU A 37 1.99 2.46 2.50
CA LEU A 37 2.33 3.64 1.74
C LEU A 37 2.52 4.84 2.68
N PRO A 38 3.51 5.72 2.42
CA PRO A 38 3.65 6.96 3.17
C PRO A 38 2.46 7.91 2.93
N ASP A 39 2.11 8.69 3.95
CA ASP A 39 1.07 9.74 3.87
C ASP A 39 1.29 10.68 2.68
N GLN A 40 2.54 11.04 2.40
CA GLN A 40 2.92 11.88 1.26
C GLN A 40 2.52 11.29 -0.10
N VAL A 41 2.50 9.96 -0.22
CA VAL A 41 2.07 9.26 -1.43
C VAL A 41 0.55 9.19 -1.49
N ILE A 42 -0.10 8.96 -0.35
CA ILE A 42 -1.57 8.88 -0.25
C ILE A 42 -2.25 10.22 -0.51
N GLN A 43 -1.62 11.33 -0.10
CA GLN A 43 -2.15 12.69 -0.25
C GLN A 43 -1.91 13.29 -1.65
N LEU A 44 -1.42 12.51 -2.62
CA LEU A 44 -1.23 13.00 -3.99
C LEU A 44 -2.58 13.21 -4.69
N ASP A 45 -2.76 14.39 -5.28
CA ASP A 45 -4.04 14.82 -5.83
C ASP A 45 -4.36 14.22 -7.21
N THR A 46 -3.38 13.61 -7.88
CA THR A 46 -3.57 13.06 -9.23
C THR A 46 -3.11 11.62 -9.34
N VAL A 47 -3.81 10.87 -10.20
CA VAL A 47 -3.46 9.48 -10.50
C VAL A 47 -2.05 9.38 -11.09
N ASP A 48 -1.64 10.33 -11.92
CA ASP A 48 -0.33 10.31 -12.56
C ASP A 48 0.81 10.55 -11.57
N SER A 49 0.65 11.51 -10.64
CA SER A 49 1.63 11.75 -9.57
C SER A 49 1.73 10.54 -8.63
N PHE A 50 0.60 9.92 -8.29
CA PHE A 50 0.57 8.69 -7.50
C PHE A 50 1.32 7.55 -8.19
N LYS A 51 1.05 7.31 -9.48
CA LYS A 51 1.75 6.29 -10.27
C LYS A 51 3.26 6.54 -10.34
N ALA A 52 3.67 7.80 -10.51
CA ALA A 52 5.08 8.18 -10.53
C ALA A 52 5.76 7.90 -9.18
N ALA A 53 5.08 8.18 -8.07
CA ALA A 53 5.60 7.91 -6.72
C ALA A 53 5.66 6.41 -6.36
N LEU A 54 4.88 5.56 -7.02
CA LEU A 54 4.91 4.10 -6.85
C LEU A 54 5.96 3.40 -7.70
N GLN A 55 6.61 4.09 -8.65
CA GLN A 55 7.62 3.45 -9.49
C GLN A 55 8.81 3.01 -8.63
N PRO A 56 9.22 1.74 -8.69
CA PRO A 56 10.41 1.29 -7.99
C PRO A 56 11.60 2.09 -8.51
N VAL A 57 12.39 2.65 -7.60
CA VAL A 57 13.73 3.13 -7.93
C VAL A 57 14.43 1.98 -8.65
N ALA A 58 14.78 2.18 -9.92
CA ALA A 58 15.57 1.22 -10.67
C ALA A 58 16.87 1.01 -9.89
N VAL A 59 17.01 -0.14 -9.25
CA VAL A 59 18.27 -0.54 -8.62
C VAL A 59 19.20 -0.87 -9.77
N VAL A 60 20.06 0.09 -10.10
CA VAL A 60 21.21 -0.08 -11.02
C VAL A 60 22.23 -0.99 -10.36
#